data_AF-A0A9E1AC62-F1
#
_entry.id   AF-A0A9E1AC62-F1
#
_cell.length_a   1.000
_cell.length_b   1.000
_cell.length_c   1.000
_cell.angle_alpha   90.00
_cell.angle_beta   90.00
_cell.angle_gamma   90.00
#
_symmetry.space_group_name_H-M   'P 1'
#
loop_
_entity.id
_entity.type
_entity.pdbx_description
1 polymer ?
#
loop_
_entity_poly.entity_id
_entity_poly.type
_entity_poly.pdbx_seq_one_letter_code
_entity_poly.pdbx_strand_id
1 'polypeptide(L)' 'MDTNKTRPASDAAWYCRKDPEEERFYEIFFQLCRKYSVRWASATPKEKDFIEEVTRVTYERDRAQRLGLPLSEVRPSFAS' A
#
# COMPACT_ATOMS: atom_id res chain seq x y z
N MET A 1 -22.00 38.80 9.06
CA MET A 1 -21.83 37.49 9.73
C MET A 1 -22.02 36.44 8.66
N ASP A 2 -20.94 36.09 7.97
CA ASP A 2 -20.92 35.09 6.91
C ASP A 2 -20.92 33.71 7.55
N THR A 3 -22.09 33.08 7.57
CA THR A 3 -22.25 31.70 7.99
C THR A 3 -21.65 30.80 6.91
N ASN A 4 -20.34 30.61 6.98
CA ASN A 4 -19.62 29.62 6.19
C ASN A 4 -20.06 28.22 6.67
N LYS A 5 -21.24 27.81 6.21
CA LYS A 5 -21.82 26.50 6.46
C LYS A 5 -21.03 25.51 5.61
N THR A 6 -19.96 24.99 6.18
CA THR A 6 -19.23 23.83 5.66
C THR A 6 -20.25 22.73 5.42
N ARG A 7 -20.62 22.51 4.15
CA ARG A 7 -21.52 21.42 3.77
C ARG A 7 -20.82 20.13 4.21
N PRO A 8 -21.47 19.25 4.99
CA PRO A 8 -20.88 17.96 5.29
C PRO A 8 -20.61 17.26 3.95
N ALA A 9 -19.41 16.70 3.82
CA ALA A 9 -19.10 15.85 2.67
C ALA A 9 -20.19 14.78 2.56
N SER A 10 -20.74 14.59 1.36
CA SER A 10 -21.73 13.54 1.09
C SER A 10 -21.31 12.20 1.71
N ASP A 11 -22.25 11.39 2.19
CA ASP A 11 -22.00 10.04 2.69
C ASP A 11 -21.24 9.15 1.69
N ALA A 12 -21.22 9.49 0.40
CA ALA A 12 -20.45 8.78 -0.62
C ALA A 12 -19.01 9.30 -0.80
N ALA A 13 -18.67 10.46 -0.23
CA ALA A 13 -17.38 11.11 -0.46
C ALA A 13 -16.19 10.24 -0.01
N TRP A 14 -16.38 9.32 0.94
CA TRP A 14 -15.33 8.41 1.37
C TRP A 14 -14.92 7.41 0.28
N TYR A 15 -15.85 6.95 -0.58
CA TYR A 15 -15.55 6.06 -1.70
C TYR A 15 -14.69 6.74 -2.77
N CYS A 16 -14.82 8.05 -2.91
CA CYS A 16 -14.11 8.84 -3.93
C CYS A 16 -12.79 9.42 -3.41
N ARG A 17 -12.49 9.28 -2.11
CA ARG A 17 -11.20 9.72 -1.57
C ARG A 17 -10.13 8.79 -2.08
N LYS A 18 -9.16 9.36 -2.79
CA LYS A 18 -7.92 8.68 -3.14
C LYS A 18 -6.91 8.92 -2.03
N ASP A 19 -6.52 7.86 -1.32
CA ASP A 19 -5.36 7.90 -0.45
C ASP A 19 -4.10 7.61 -1.30
N PRO A 20 -3.17 8.58 -1.44
CA PRO A 20 -1.95 8.37 -2.21
C PRO A 20 -1.07 7.23 -1.67
N GLU A 21 -1.13 6.93 -0.37
CA GLU A 21 -0.38 5.81 0.21
C GLU A 21 -1.01 4.46 -0.17
N GLU A 22 -2.34 4.39 -0.21
CA GLU A 22 -3.06 3.21 -0.68
C GLU A 22 -2.78 2.94 -2.17
N GLU A 23 -2.82 3.99 -3.00
CA GLU A 23 -2.50 3.88 -4.43
C GLU A 23 -1.06 3.38 -4.63
N ARG A 24 -0.10 3.93 -3.88
CA ARG A 24 1.30 3.51 -3.92
C ARG A 24 1.50 2.05 -3.49
N PHE A 25 0.79 1.61 -2.47
CA PHE A 25 0.82 0.21 -2.03
C PHE A 25 0.37 -0.73 -3.15
N TYR A 26 -0.78 -0.45 -3.78
CA TYR A 26 -1.30 -1.29 -4.85
C TYR A 26 -0.44 -1.25 -6.11
N GLU A 27 0.16 -0.10 -6.45
CA GLU A 27 1.14 -0.02 -7.53
C GLU A 27 2.30 -1.01 -7.34
N ILE A 28 2.90 -1.01 -6.14
CA ILE A 28 3.99 -1.93 -5.78
C ILE A 28 3.50 -3.38 -5.82
N PHE A 29 2.35 -3.66 -5.20
CA PHE A 29 1.75 -4.99 -5.17
C PHE A 29 1.55 -5.57 -6.58
N PHE A 30 0.94 -4.81 -7.48
CA PHE A 30 0.68 -5.27 -8.85
C PHE A 30 1.96 -5.39 -9.67
N GLN A 31 2.96 -4.52 -9.45
CA GLN A 31 4.28 -4.65 -10.05
C GLN A 31 4.97 -5.94 -9.62
N LEU A 32 4.89 -6.31 -8.33
CA LEU A 32 5.51 -7.53 -7.81
C LEU A 32 4.77 -8.79 -8.27
N CYS A 33 3.44 -8.77 -8.33
CA CYS A 33 2.65 -9.84 -8.95
C CYS A 33 3.14 -10.12 -10.39
N ARG A 34 3.31 -9.06 -11.21
CA ARG A 34 3.84 -9.20 -12.58
C ARG A 34 5.28 -9.70 -12.61
N LYS A 35 6.15 -9.13 -11.77
CA LYS A 35 7.59 -9.49 -11.70
C LYS A 35 7.80 -10.98 -11.43
N TYR A 36 7.01 -11.54 -10.53
CA TYR A 36 7.11 -12.96 -10.15
C TYR A 36 6.12 -13.87 -10.88
N SER A 37 5.39 -13.34 -11.88
CA SER A 37 4.38 -14.09 -12.64
C SER A 37 3.31 -14.76 -11.76
N VAL A 38 2.96 -14.12 -10.63
CA VAL A 38 1.93 -14.59 -9.71
C VAL A 38 0.60 -13.98 -10.10
N ARG A 39 -0.36 -14.82 -10.52
CA ARG A 39 -1.74 -14.41 -10.73
C ARG A 39 -2.50 -14.48 -9.41
N TRP A 40 -2.56 -13.35 -8.70
CA TRP A 40 -3.11 -13.25 -7.34
C TRP A 40 -4.42 -14.02 -7.09
N ALA A 41 -5.39 -13.87 -8.00
CA ALA A 41 -6.70 -14.52 -7.87
C ALA A 41 -6.65 -16.06 -7.80
N SER A 42 -5.63 -16.68 -8.41
CA SER A 42 -5.44 -18.13 -8.41
C SER A 42 -4.12 -18.56 -7.76
N ALA A 43 -3.46 -17.67 -7.02
CA ALA A 43 -2.20 -17.95 -6.36
C ALA A 43 -2.42 -18.94 -5.21
N THR A 44 -1.49 -19.86 -5.04
CA THR A 44 -1.42 -20.75 -3.88
C THR A 44 -1.19 -19.95 -2.59
N PRO A 45 -1.53 -20.47 -1.40
CA PRO A 45 -1.27 -19.78 -0.13
C PRO A 45 0.19 -19.34 0.01
N LYS A 46 1.14 -20.22 -0.32
CA LYS A 46 2.57 -19.91 -0.27
C LYS A 46 2.99 -18.77 -1.21
N GLU A 47 2.41 -18.70 -2.40
CA GLU A 47 2.66 -17.59 -3.34
C GLU A 47 2.04 -16.29 -2.82
N LYS A 48 0.88 -16.36 -2.18
CA LYS A 48 0.25 -15.19 -1.55
C LYS A 48 1.10 -14.66 -0.40
N ASP A 49 1.50 -15.53 0.53
CA ASP A 49 2.37 -15.19 1.65
C ASP A 49 3.68 -14.56 1.16
N PHE A 50 4.27 -15.13 0.09
CA PHE A 50 5.45 -14.58 -0.53
C PHE A 50 5.22 -13.16 -1.07
N ILE A 51 4.18 -12.96 -1.90
CA ILE A 51 3.87 -11.65 -2.50
C ILE A 51 3.52 -10.61 -1.45
N GLU A 52 2.75 -10.97 -0.42
CA GLU A 52 2.41 -10.07 0.69
C GLU A 52 3.67 -9.59 1.42
N GLU A 53 4.58 -10.50 1.77
CA GLU A 53 5.79 -10.15 2.51
C GLU A 53 6.74 -9.30 1.67
N VAL A 54 6.95 -9.63 0.40
CA VAL A 54 7.80 -8.79 -0.47
C VAL A 54 7.15 -7.43 -0.77
N THR A 55 5.82 -7.37 -0.85
CA THR A 55 5.08 -6.10 -1.02
C THR A 55 5.25 -5.23 0.22
N ARG A 56 5.02 -5.79 1.41
CA ARG A 56 5.18 -5.10 2.68
C ARG A 56 6.56 -4.48 2.81
N VAL A 57 7.63 -5.26 2.61
CA VAL A 57 9.00 -4.75 2.74
C VAL A 57 9.30 -3.69 1.68
N THR A 58 8.89 -3.92 0.43
CA THR A 58 9.14 -2.96 -0.65
C THR A 58 8.43 -1.63 -0.38
N TYR A 59 7.17 -1.68 0.05
CA TYR A 59 6.37 -0.51 0.41
C TYR A 59 6.94 0.23 1.62
N GLU A 60 7.28 -0.47 2.71
CA GLU A 60 7.87 0.15 3.90
C GLU A 60 9.21 0.82 3.58
N ARG A 61 10.05 0.21 2.74
CA ARG A 61 11.31 0.84 2.28
C ARG A 61 11.05 2.06 1.42
N ASP A 62 10.15 1.98 0.44
CA ASP A 62 9.77 3.11 -0.42
C ASP A 62 9.23 4.28 0.42
N ARG A 63 8.32 3.99 1.35
CA ARG A 63 7.76 4.97 2.28
C ARG A 63 8.82 5.59 3.18
N ALA A 64 9.72 4.78 3.75
CA ALA A 64 10.81 5.30 4.58
C ALA A 64 11.75 6.22 3.79
N GLN A 65 12.08 5.85 2.55
CA GLN A 65 12.88 6.71 1.66
C GLN A 65 12.18 8.04 1.34
N ARG A 66 10.88 8.01 1.00
CA ARG A 66 10.10 9.22 0.70
C ARG A 66 9.96 10.15 1.90
N LEU A 67 9.86 9.59 3.10
CA LEU A 67 9.67 10.34 4.35
C LEU A 67 10.99 10.67 5.06
N GLY A 68 12.15 10.24 4.55
CA GLY A 68 13.45 10.44 5.21
C GLY A 68 13.60 9.66 6.52
N LEU A 69 12.87 8.56 6.68
CA LEU A 69 12.93 7.69 7.86
C LEU A 69 14.08 6.69 7.74
N PRO A 70 14.67 6.24 8.86
CA PRO A 70 15.78 5.30 8.85
C PRO A 70 15.36 3.93 8.30
N LEU A 71 16.08 3.43 7.30
CA LEU A 71 15.79 2.12 6.68
C LEU A 71 16.04 0.94 7.62
N SER A 72 16.76 1.14 8.72
CA SER A 72 17.02 0.14 9.75
C SER A 72 15.75 -0.26 10.52
N GLU A 73 14.72 0.59 10.51
CA GLU A 73 13.44 0.30 11.15
C GLU A 73 12.54 -0.63 10.29
N VAL A 74 12.87 -0.80 9.01
CA VAL A 74 12.11 -1.69 8.12
C VAL A 74 12.47 -3.15 8.42
N ARG A 75 11.48 -3.92 8.86
CA ARG A 75 11.65 -5.35 9.18
C ARG A 75 12.09 -6.12 7.93
N PRO A 76 13.21 -6.87 7.97
CA PRO A 76 13.65 -7.71 6.84
C PRO A 76 12.60 -8.73 6.42
N SER A 77 12.63 -9.13 5.15
CA SER A 77 11.76 -10.19 4.62
C SER A 77 12.08 -11.53 5.27
N PHE A 78 11.03 -12.27 5.67
CA PHE A 78 11.14 -13.64 6.19
C PHE A 78 12.07 -13.80 7.40
N ALA A 79 12.32 -12.74 8.17
CA ALA A 79 13.05 -12.84 9.42
C ALA A 79 12.25 -13.74 10.40
N SER A 80 12.94 -14.71 11.01
CA SER A 80 12.42 -15.56 12.08
C SER A 80 12.41 -14.83 13.42
#